data_AF-A0A1Z2KUW7-F1
#
_entry.id   AF-A0A1Z2KUW7-F1
#
_cell.length_a   1.000
_cell.length_b   1.000
_cell.length_c   1.000
_cell.angle_alpha   90.00
_cell.angle_beta   90.00
_cell.angle_gamma   90.00
#
_symmetry.space_group_name_H-M   'P 1'
#
loop_
_entity.id
_entity.type
_entity.pdbx_description
1 polymer ?
#
loop_
_entity_poly.entity_id
_entity_poly.type
_entity_poly.pdbx_seq_one_letter_code
_entity_poly.pdbx_strand_id
1 'polypeptide(L)'
;MHCVTLDDDGAQLAGLAETYGGLVVAGFGVGHVPASLAPVLGALAARIPVVLTSRTGSGPVLRHTYAGPGSETDLQQRGLINGGLLDPYKARVLLRLLLAAGAGRDEVAAAFAEHGHTAGRLLTGWSTH
;
A
#
# COMPACT_ATOMS: atom_id res chain seq x y z
N MET A 1 -5.01 -3.43 -9.63
CA MET A 1 -5.09 -2.17 -8.86
C MET A 1 -6.56 -1.95 -8.59
N HIS A 2 -6.91 -1.68 -7.34
CA HIS A 2 -8.26 -1.31 -6.94
C HIS A 2 -8.24 0.13 -6.42
N CYS A 3 -9.07 0.99 -6.99
CA CYS A 3 -9.23 2.36 -6.53
C CYS A 3 -10.41 2.41 -5.59
N VAL A 4 -10.19 2.79 -4.33
CA VAL A 4 -11.27 2.87 -3.35
C VAL A 4 -12.14 4.08 -3.68
N THR A 5 -13.45 3.84 -3.75
CA THR A 5 -14.46 4.86 -4.06
C THR A 5 -15.47 5.02 -2.93
N LEU A 6 -16.31 6.06 -3.00
CA LEU A 6 -17.41 6.24 -2.06
C LEU A 6 -18.44 5.11 -2.29
N ASP A 7 -18.99 4.54 -1.22
CA ASP A 7 -19.88 3.36 -1.23
C ASP A 7 -19.26 2.04 -1.71
N ASP A 8 -17.93 1.93 -1.68
CA ASP A 8 -17.24 0.68 -1.97
C ASP A 8 -17.45 -0.34 -0.84
N ASP A 9 -18.24 -1.37 -1.13
CA ASP A 9 -18.54 -2.50 -0.25
C ASP A 9 -17.56 -3.67 -0.40
N GLY A 10 -16.62 -3.57 -1.35
CA GLY A 10 -15.59 -4.58 -1.59
C GLY A 10 -16.10 -5.83 -2.30
N ALA A 11 -17.34 -5.86 -2.81
CA ALA A 11 -17.87 -7.03 -3.52
C ALA A 11 -16.99 -7.45 -4.71
N GLN A 12 -16.37 -6.48 -5.38
CA GLN A 12 -15.44 -6.68 -6.49
C GLN A 12 -14.11 -7.34 -6.09
N LEU A 13 -13.81 -7.43 -4.79
CA LEU A 13 -12.59 -8.04 -4.26
C LEU A 13 -12.73 -9.54 -3.99
N ALA A 14 -13.95 -10.07 -4.06
CA ALA A 14 -14.20 -11.50 -3.86
C ALA A 14 -13.47 -12.35 -4.92
N GLY A 15 -12.77 -13.40 -4.49
CA GLY A 15 -12.06 -14.32 -5.39
C GLY A 15 -10.77 -13.77 -6.00
N LEU A 16 -10.36 -12.53 -5.69
CA LEU A 16 -9.18 -11.92 -6.30
C LEU A 16 -7.89 -12.71 -6.03
N ALA A 17 -7.74 -13.26 -4.82
CA ALA A 17 -6.58 -14.08 -4.45
C ALA A 17 -6.54 -15.46 -5.12
N GLU A 18 -7.62 -15.89 -5.79
CA GLU A 18 -7.63 -17.12 -6.59
C GLU A 18 -6.97 -16.91 -7.97
N THR A 19 -6.96 -15.67 -8.45
CA THR A 19 -6.64 -15.33 -9.85
C THR A 19 -5.47 -14.34 -10.00
N TYR A 20 -5.14 -13.60 -8.95
CA TYR A 20 -4.07 -12.60 -8.95
C TYR A 20 -3.02 -12.89 -7.87
N GLY A 21 -1.76 -12.63 -8.19
CA GLY A 21 -0.64 -12.78 -7.25
C GLY A 21 -0.39 -11.57 -6.34
N GLY A 22 -1.19 -10.49 -6.44
CA GLY A 22 -1.03 -9.30 -5.60
C GLY A 22 -1.97 -8.16 -5.98
N LEU A 23 -2.16 -7.22 -5.04
CA LEU A 23 -3.07 -6.09 -5.17
C LEU A 23 -2.40 -4.79 -4.75
N VAL A 24 -2.65 -3.71 -5.52
CA VAL A 24 -2.40 -2.33 -5.07
C VAL A 24 -3.74 -1.67 -4.81
N VAL A 25 -3.91 -1.13 -3.62
CA VAL A 25 -5.07 -0.37 -3.16
C VAL A 25 -4.72 1.12 -3.18
N ALA A 26 -5.47 1.90 -3.95
CA ALA A 26 -5.38 3.36 -3.92
C ALA A 26 -6.43 3.88 -2.93
N GLY A 27 -6.01 4.12 -1.68
CA GLY A 27 -6.85 4.67 -0.62
C GLY A 27 -7.03 6.18 -0.71
N PHE A 28 -7.98 6.72 0.05
CA PHE A 28 -8.22 8.15 0.17
C PHE A 28 -7.09 8.84 0.94
N GLY A 29 -6.65 10.01 0.48
CA GLY A 29 -5.68 10.85 1.20
C GLY A 29 -4.43 10.08 1.58
N VAL A 30 -4.11 10.00 2.87
CA VAL A 30 -2.94 9.29 3.43
C VAL A 30 -3.08 7.75 3.47
N GLY A 31 -3.99 7.16 2.68
CA GLY A 31 -4.19 5.70 2.64
C GLY A 31 -5.35 5.21 3.50
N HIS A 32 -6.36 6.03 3.78
CA HIS A 32 -7.55 5.59 4.49
C HIS A 32 -8.52 4.85 3.55
N VAL A 33 -9.21 3.84 4.06
CA VAL A 33 -10.32 3.15 3.37
C VAL A 33 -11.55 3.11 4.29
N PRO A 34 -12.77 3.00 3.73
CA PRO A 34 -13.97 2.73 4.52
C PRO A 34 -13.76 1.54 5.46
N ALA A 35 -14.23 1.64 6.71
CA ALA A 35 -14.09 0.60 7.72
C ALA A 35 -14.59 -0.79 7.27
N SER A 36 -15.62 -0.82 6.42
CA SER A 36 -16.18 -2.04 5.80
C SER A 36 -15.16 -2.81 4.95
N LEU A 37 -14.21 -2.12 4.31
CA LEU A 37 -13.19 -2.74 3.47
C LEU A 37 -12.03 -3.32 4.29
N ALA A 38 -11.80 -2.86 5.51
CA ALA A 38 -10.64 -3.27 6.29
C ALA A 38 -10.59 -4.79 6.55
N PRO A 39 -11.68 -5.48 6.94
CA PRO A 39 -11.67 -6.94 7.07
C PRO A 39 -11.40 -7.67 5.75
N VAL A 40 -11.99 -7.20 4.64
CA VAL A 40 -11.85 -7.80 3.31
C VAL A 40 -10.40 -7.70 2.83
N LEU A 41 -9.79 -6.52 2.99
CA LEU A 41 -8.39 -6.28 2.62
C LEU A 41 -7.42 -7.06 3.51
N GLY A 42 -7.72 -7.19 4.82
CA GLY A 42 -6.94 -8.04 5.71
C GLY A 42 -6.98 -9.52 5.32
N ALA A 43 -8.16 -10.04 4.95
CA ALA A 43 -8.31 -11.41 4.48
C ALA A 43 -7.54 -11.65 3.17
N LEU A 44 -7.50 -10.68 2.27
CA LEU A 44 -6.65 -10.73 1.07
C LEU A 44 -5.15 -10.68 1.41
N ALA A 45 -4.76 -9.82 2.35
CA ALA A 45 -3.35 -9.65 2.75
C ALA A 45 -2.75 -10.90 3.40
N ALA A 46 -3.60 -11.77 3.96
CA ALA A 46 -3.19 -13.09 4.46
C ALA A 46 -2.88 -14.10 3.33
N ARG A 47 -3.31 -13.84 2.10
CA ARG A 47 -3.17 -14.76 0.95
C ARG A 47 -2.19 -14.24 -0.11
N ILE A 48 -2.19 -12.95 -0.38
CA ILE A 48 -1.38 -12.30 -1.41
C ILE A 48 -0.81 -10.98 -0.89
N PRO A 49 0.31 -10.47 -1.44
CA PRO A 49 0.78 -9.12 -1.14
C PRO A 49 -0.29 -8.06 -1.52
N VAL A 50 -0.73 -7.30 -0.53
CA VAL A 50 -1.64 -6.16 -0.70
C VAL A 50 -0.92 -4.89 -0.29
N VAL A 51 -0.68 -4.00 -1.24
CA VAL A 51 0.04 -2.74 -1.03
C VAL A 51 -0.95 -1.58 -0.95
N LEU A 52 -0.90 -0.83 0.14
CA LEU A 52 -1.70 0.37 0.36
C LEU A 52 -0.94 1.60 -0.12
N THR A 53 -1.56 2.41 -0.97
CA THR A 53 -1.01 3.68 -1.48
C THR A 53 -2.00 4.81 -1.29
N SER A 54 -1.47 6.03 -1.22
CA SER A 54 -2.27 7.25 -1.35
C SER A 54 -2.67 7.48 -2.80
N ARG A 55 -3.95 7.78 -3.06
CA ARG A 55 -4.39 8.22 -4.40
C ARG A 55 -3.69 9.51 -4.90
N THR A 56 -3.23 10.37 -3.99
CA THR A 56 -2.59 11.65 -4.34
C THR A 56 -1.05 11.60 -4.30
N GLY A 57 -0.44 10.45 -3.96
CA GLY A 57 1.01 10.30 -3.90
C GLY A 57 1.72 11.21 -2.87
N SER A 58 0.98 11.80 -1.92
CA SER A 58 1.54 12.66 -0.87
C SER A 58 1.49 11.95 0.48
N GLY A 59 2.65 11.65 1.05
CA GLY A 59 2.82 11.29 2.47
C GLY A 59 2.59 12.50 3.40
N PRO A 60 2.65 12.30 4.72
CA PRO A 60 1.50 12.43 5.63
C PRO A 60 1.19 13.88 6.05
N VAL A 61 -0.09 14.16 6.32
CA VAL A 61 -0.50 15.23 7.24
C VAL A 61 -0.83 14.58 8.58
N LEU A 62 0.13 14.63 9.51
CA LEU A 62 -0.01 14.20 10.89
C LEU A 62 -1.13 14.97 11.60
N ARG A 63 -2.17 14.26 12.08
CA ARG A 63 -2.95 14.64 13.28
C ARG A 63 -3.45 13.40 14.01
N HIS A 64 -2.64 12.93 14.96
CA HIS A 64 -2.86 12.14 16.19
C HIS A 64 -4.27 11.64 16.63
N THR A 65 -5.21 11.34 15.73
CA THR A 65 -6.60 10.99 16.10
C THR A 65 -7.18 9.76 15.36
N TYR A 66 -6.38 9.03 14.57
CA TYR A 66 -6.87 8.01 13.62
C TYR A 66 -6.59 6.54 14.01
N ALA A 67 -6.77 6.18 15.27
CA ALA A 67 -6.84 4.78 15.68
C ALA A 67 -8.29 4.28 15.55
N GLY A 68 -8.69 3.92 14.33
CA GLY A 68 -10.03 3.39 14.05
C GLY A 68 -10.01 2.46 12.82
N PRO A 69 -11.00 1.56 12.68
CA PRO A 69 -11.07 0.63 11.56
C PRO A 69 -10.93 1.34 10.20
N GLY A 70 -10.10 0.77 9.31
CA GLY A 70 -9.79 1.33 7.98
C GLY A 70 -8.70 2.40 7.97
N SER A 71 -8.16 2.81 9.12
CA SER A 71 -6.98 3.69 9.17
C SER A 71 -5.74 2.99 8.64
N GLU A 72 -4.73 3.76 8.23
CA GLU A 72 -3.45 3.22 7.79
C GLU A 72 -2.84 2.26 8.82
N THR A 73 -2.87 2.63 10.10
CA THR A 73 -2.37 1.80 11.20
C THR A 73 -3.18 0.50 11.34
N ASP A 74 -4.52 0.57 11.27
CA ASP A 74 -5.37 -0.64 11.31
C ASP A 74 -5.07 -1.56 10.11
N LEU A 75 -4.93 -0.99 8.91
CA LEU A 75 -4.62 -1.77 7.70
C LEU A 75 -3.23 -2.41 7.73
N GLN A 76 -2.22 -1.72 8.26
CA GLN A 76 -0.90 -2.31 8.50
C GLN A 76 -0.97 -3.45 9.52
N GLN A 77 -1.70 -3.29 10.62
CA GLN A 77 -1.94 -4.36 11.60
C GLN A 77 -2.66 -5.57 10.99
N ARG A 78 -3.49 -5.34 9.95
CA ARG A 78 -4.14 -6.40 9.16
C ARG A 78 -3.25 -7.01 8.08
N GLY A 79 -1.98 -6.59 7.98
CA GLY A 79 -0.99 -7.19 7.11
C GLY A 79 -0.84 -6.53 5.74
N LEU A 80 -1.45 -5.36 5.51
CA LEU A 80 -1.19 -4.59 4.29
C LEU A 80 0.23 -4.00 4.32
N ILE A 81 0.86 -3.92 3.16
CA ILE A 81 2.19 -3.36 2.94
C ILE A 81 2.05 -1.86 2.67
N ASN A 82 2.85 -1.04 3.35
CA ASN A 82 2.88 0.39 3.13
C ASN A 82 3.61 0.72 1.81
N GLY A 83 2.93 1.35 0.85
CA GLY A 83 3.51 1.78 -0.42
C GLY A 83 4.31 3.08 -0.36
N GLY A 84 4.34 3.75 0.80
CA GLY A 84 5.05 5.00 1.03
C GLY A 84 4.57 6.15 0.13
N LEU A 85 5.52 6.88 -0.45
CA LEU A 85 5.31 8.02 -1.35
C LEU A 85 5.05 7.60 -2.80
N LEU A 86 5.03 6.30 -3.10
CA LEU A 86 4.71 5.84 -4.44
C LEU A 86 3.22 6.07 -4.71
N ASP A 87 2.93 6.75 -5.83
CA ASP A 87 1.58 6.76 -6.37
C ASP A 87 1.17 5.34 -6.81
N PRO A 88 -0.14 5.08 -6.95
CA PRO A 88 -0.66 3.75 -7.21
C PRO A 88 -0.11 3.12 -8.50
N TYR A 89 0.25 3.92 -9.52
CA TYR A 89 0.75 3.42 -10.79
C TYR A 89 2.19 2.94 -10.67
N LYS A 90 3.06 3.70 -10.00
CA LYS A 90 4.44 3.28 -9.71
C LYS A 90 4.47 2.05 -8.81
N ALA A 91 3.64 2.03 -7.76
CA ALA A 91 3.51 0.87 -6.89
C ALA A 91 3.07 -0.38 -7.67
N ARG A 92 2.12 -0.24 -8.61
CA ARG A 92 1.69 -1.37 -9.45
C ARG A 92 2.82 -1.91 -10.32
N VAL A 93 3.65 -1.05 -10.90
CA VAL A 93 4.80 -1.49 -11.71
C VAL A 93 5.81 -2.23 -10.84
N LEU A 94 6.19 -1.67 -9.69
CA LEU A 94 7.12 -2.32 -8.76
C LEU A 94 6.60 -3.68 -8.30
N LEU A 95 5.35 -3.75 -7.84
CA LEU A 95 4.74 -5.02 -7.41
C LEU A 95 4.72 -6.05 -8.55
N ARG A 96 4.41 -5.63 -9.79
CA ARG A 96 4.39 -6.54 -10.95
C ARG A 96 5.77 -7.12 -11.23
N LEU A 97 6.83 -6.32 -11.15
CA LEU A 97 8.21 -6.75 -11.37
C LEU A 97 8.66 -7.74 -10.29
N LEU A 98 8.38 -7.43 -9.02
CA LEU A 98 8.72 -8.31 -7.89
C LEU A 98 8.02 -9.67 -8.00
N LEU A 99 6.72 -9.68 -8.30
CA LEU A 99 5.97 -10.92 -8.49
C LEU A 99 6.48 -11.73 -9.69
N ALA A 100 6.86 -11.07 -10.79
CA ALA A 100 7.45 -11.73 -11.94
C ALA A 100 8.84 -12.32 -11.64
N ALA A 101 9.57 -11.75 -10.68
CA ALA A 101 10.82 -12.28 -10.15
C ALA A 101 10.64 -13.40 -9.10
N GLY A 102 9.38 -13.76 -8.78
CA GLY A 102 9.07 -14.78 -7.78
C GLY A 102 9.20 -14.31 -6.33
N ALA A 103 9.25 -12.99 -6.09
CA ALA A 103 9.41 -12.44 -4.75
C ALA A 103 8.23 -12.81 -3.83
N GLY A 104 8.56 -13.28 -2.64
CA GLY A 104 7.61 -13.54 -1.56
C GLY A 104 7.15 -12.26 -0.86
N ARG A 105 6.18 -12.40 0.05
CA ARG A 105 5.57 -11.26 0.76
C ARG A 105 6.60 -10.37 1.47
N ASP A 106 7.58 -10.97 2.15
CA ASP A 106 8.56 -10.22 2.94
C ASP A 106 9.56 -9.47 2.06
N GLU A 107 9.95 -10.05 0.93
CA GLU A 107 10.78 -9.39 -0.09
C GLU A 107 10.03 -8.23 -0.74
N VAL A 108 8.73 -8.41 -1.03
CA VAL A 108 7.87 -7.33 -1.50
C VAL A 108 7.81 -6.20 -0.47
N ALA A 109 7.57 -6.52 0.80
CA ALA A 109 7.53 -5.52 1.87
C ALA A 109 8.85 -4.75 2.01
N ALA A 110 9.99 -5.44 1.93
CA ALA A 110 11.31 -4.83 1.98
C ALA A 110 11.56 -3.87 0.79
N ALA A 111 11.21 -4.29 -0.42
CA ALA A 111 11.37 -3.45 -1.61
C ALA A 111 10.48 -2.19 -1.56
N PHE A 112 9.26 -2.29 -1.03
CA PHE A 112 8.40 -1.13 -0.83
C PHE A 112 8.91 -0.19 0.27
N ALA A 113 9.53 -0.73 1.33
CA ALA A 113 10.22 0.10 2.32
C ALA A 113 11.43 0.83 1.70
N GLU A 114 12.20 0.18 0.83
CA GLU A 114 13.36 0.80 0.18
C GLU A 114 12.96 1.89 -0.83
N HIS A 115 11.98 1.60 -1.68
CA HIS A 115 11.62 2.47 -2.81
C HIS A 115 10.43 3.41 -2.51
N GLY A 116 9.72 3.18 -1.40
CA GLY A 116 8.62 4.02 -0.91
C GLY A 116 9.06 5.40 -0.41
N HIS A 117 10.36 5.67 -0.34
CA HIS A 117 10.93 6.94 0.12
C HIS A 117 11.56 7.72 -1.05
N THR A 118 10.87 8.67 -1.68
CA THR A 118 11.53 9.69 -2.52
C THR A 118 10.65 10.95 -2.61
N ALA A 119 11.03 12.14 -2.15
CA ALA A 119 12.30 12.86 -2.36
C ALA A 119 13.07 13.19 -1.07
N GLY A 120 14.39 12.94 -1.07
CA GLY A 120 15.27 13.38 0.03
C GLY A 120 16.67 12.76 0.13
N ARG A 121 17.04 11.77 -0.69
CA ARG A 121 18.40 11.17 -0.62
C ARG A 121 19.41 11.77 -1.60
N LEU A 122 19.32 13.07 -1.88
CA LEU A 122 20.26 13.80 -2.74
C LEU A 122 20.97 15.01 -2.08
N LEU A 123 20.96 15.18 -0.75
CA LEU A 123 21.67 16.30 -0.10
C LEU A 123 22.57 15.94 1.09
N THR A 124 23.18 14.75 1.12
CA THR A 124 24.30 14.48 2.04
C THR A 124 25.45 13.83 1.27
N GLY A 125 26.13 14.65 0.45
CA GLY A 125 27.23 14.19 -0.41
C GLY A 125 28.12 15.31 -0.97
N TRP A 126 28.31 16.39 -0.23
CA TRP A 126 29.33 17.45 -0.42
C TRP A 126 29.39 18.22 0.91
N SER A 127 30.50 18.56 1.58
CA SER A 127 31.94 18.43 1.35
C SER A 127 32.65 18.59 2.71
N THR A 128 33.81 17.95 2.90
CA THR A 128 35.02 18.58 3.47
C THR A 128 36.24 17.77 3.03
N HIS A 129 36.82 18.16 1.90
CA HIS A 129 38.26 18.21 1.67
C HIS A 129 38.54 19.49 0.89
#